data_AF-A0AA97CIM7-F1
#
_entry.id   AF-A0AA97CIM7-F1
#
_cell.length_a   1.000
_cell.length_b   1.000
_cell.length_c   1.000
_cell.angle_alpha   90.00
_cell.angle_beta   90.00
_cell.angle_gamma   90.00
#
_symmetry.space_group_name_H-M   'P 1'
#
loop_
_entity.id
_entity.type
_entity.pdbx_description
1 polymer ?
#
loop_
_entity_poly.entity_id
_entity_poly.type
_entity_poly.pdbx_seq_one_letter_code
_entity_poly.pdbx_strand_id
1 'polypeptide(L)' 'MKLTDRQISTLKNINNGYGQLSNKLSIFSLENKGLIKLHPKDGWKLTKSGIEELNKVE' A
#
# COMPACT_ATOMS: atom_id res chain seq x y z
N MET A 1 -0.86 0.54 -14.12
CA MET A 1 0.34 1.34 -13.79
C MET A 1 1.42 0.38 -13.32
N LYS A 2 2.70 0.56 -13.65
CA LYS A 2 3.75 -0.31 -13.09
C LYS A 2 4.23 0.23 -11.73
N LEU A 3 4.12 -0.59 -10.70
CA LEU A 3 4.71 -0.31 -9.37
C LEU A 3 6.18 -0.69 -9.36
N THR A 4 6.98 0.01 -8.56
CA THR A 4 8.36 -0.40 -8.27
C THR A 4 8.38 -1.51 -7.21
N ASP A 5 9.46 -2.29 -7.14
CA ASP A 5 9.61 -3.36 -6.14
C ASP A 5 9.45 -2.84 -4.71
N ARG A 6 9.93 -1.61 -4.46
CA ARG A 6 9.76 -0.93 -3.17
C ARG A 6 8.30 -0.60 -2.86
N GLN A 7 7.53 -0.17 -3.86
CA GLN A 7 6.09 0.08 -3.72
C GLN A 7 5.32 -1.22 -3.51
N ILE A 8 5.67 -2.30 -4.23
CA ILE A 8 5.08 -3.62 -4.06
C ILE A 8 5.36 -4.17 -2.66
N SER A 9 6.60 -4.09 -2.19
CA SER A 9 6.97 -4.47 -0.82
C SER A 9 6.19 -3.66 0.23
N THR A 10 6.00 -2.36 -0.02
CA THR A 10 5.20 -1.50 0.87
C THR A 10 3.72 -1.91 0.88
N LEU A 11 3.14 -2.23 -0.28
CA LEU A 11 1.79 -2.77 -0.41
C LEU A 11 1.61 -4.08 0.38
N LYS A 12 2.57 -5.02 0.26
CA LYS A 12 2.58 -6.27 1.03
C LYS A 12 2.63 -6.02 2.53
N ASN A 13 3.48 -5.10 2.97
CA ASN A 13 3.57 -4.73 4.39
C ASN A 13 2.24 -4.18 4.91
N ILE A 14 1.57 -3.32 4.15
CA ILE A 14 0.27 -2.76 4.53
C ILE A 14 -0.80 -3.85 4.58
N ASN A 15 -0.83 -4.77 3.62
CA ASN A 15 -1.74 -5.92 3.63
C ASN A 15 -1.59 -6.76 4.90
N ASN A 16 -0.35 -6.95 5.35
CA ASN A 16 -0.01 -7.69 6.56
C ASN A 16 -0.17 -6.89 7.86
N GLY A 17 -0.67 -5.64 7.80
CA GLY A 17 -0.87 -4.79 8.97
C GLY A 17 0.38 -4.04 9.46
N TYR A 18 1.49 -4.09 8.72
CA TYR A 18 2.75 -3.44 9.05
C TYR A 18 2.92 -2.07 8.38
N GLY A 19 1.83 -1.38 8.05
CA GLY A 19 1.87 -0.08 7.35
C GLY A 19 2.68 0.99 8.07
N GLN A 20 2.73 0.96 9.41
CA GLN A 20 3.53 1.87 10.24
C GLN A 20 5.06 1.73 10.07
N LEU A 21 5.53 0.56 9.62
CA LEU A 21 6.97 0.30 9.40
C LEU A 21 7.43 0.78 8.02
N SER A 22 6.50 1.24 7.18
CA SER A 22 6.80 1.63 5.82
C SER A 22 7.33 3.05 5.73
N ASN A 23 8.21 3.30 4.76
CA ASN A 23 8.76 4.63 4.54
C ASN A 23 7.67 5.62 4.10
N LYS A 24 7.67 6.83 4.67
CA LYS A 24 6.69 7.89 4.38
C LYS A 24 6.54 8.21 2.88
N LEU A 25 7.64 8.22 2.12
CA LEU A 25 7.60 8.50 0.68
C LEU A 25 6.84 7.41 -0.09
N SER A 26 7.05 6.14 0.26
CA SER A 26 6.31 5.03 -0.35
C SER A 26 4.83 5.08 0.00
N ILE A 27 4.50 5.37 1.27
CA ILE A 27 3.12 5.54 1.74
C ILE A 27 2.42 6.66 0.95
N PHE A 28 3.01 7.85 0.92
CA PHE A 28 2.45 8.99 0.21
C PHE A 28 2.30 8.71 -1.30
N SER A 29 3.27 8.04 -1.90
CA SER A 29 3.19 7.64 -3.31
C SER A 29 2.02 6.69 -3.59
N LEU A 30 1.80 5.69 -2.72
CA LEU A 30 0.70 4.74 -2.84
C LEU A 30 -0.66 5.37 -2.54
N GLU A 31 -0.72 6.27 -1.57
CA GLU A 31 -1.94 7.02 -1.23
C GLU A 31 -2.36 7.95 -2.37
N ASN A 32 -1.43 8.71 -2.96
CA ASN A 32 -1.71 9.54 -4.14
C ASN A 32 -2.18 8.74 -5.36
N LYS A 33 -1.86 7.45 -5.41
CA LYS A 33 -2.33 6.53 -6.44
C LYS A 33 -3.67 5.88 -6.09
N GLY A 34 -4.23 6.18 -4.92
CA GLY A 34 -5.47 5.62 -4.42
C GLY A 34 -5.38 4.14 -4.07
N LEU A 35 -4.18 3.58 -3.89
CA LEU A 35 -3.98 2.15 -3.59
C LEU A 35 -4.12 1.85 -2.09
N ILE A 36 -3.89 2.85 -1.24
CA ILE A 36 -4.03 2.73 0.20
C ILE A 36 -4.76 3.94 0.76
N LYS A 37 -5.29 3.81 1.97
CA LYS A 37 -5.92 4.90 2.71
C LYS A 37 -5.63 4.78 4.19
N LEU A 38 -5.49 5.91 4.88
CA LEU A 38 -5.39 5.92 6.34
C LEU A 38 -6.78 5.79 6.95
N HIS A 39 -6.96 4.76 7.77
CA HIS A 39 -8.14 4.55 8.60
C HIS A 39 -7.80 4.96 10.04
N PRO A 40 -8.57 5.88 10.66
CA PRO A 40 -8.22 6.46 11.96
C PRO A 40 -8.00 5.44 13.09
N LYS A 41 -8.64 4.27 13.03
CA LYS A 41 -8.54 3.21 14.04
C LYS A 41 -7.64 2.05 13.62
N ASP A 42 -7.52 1.81 12.32
CA ASP A 42 -6.90 0.59 11.78
C ASP A 42 -5.56 0.83 11.08
N GLY A 43 -5.11 2.08 11.04
CA GLY A 43 -3.91 2.49 10.33
C GLY A 43 -4.09 2.45 8.82
N TRP A 44 -2.99 2.22 8.09
CA TRP A 44 -3.04 2.12 6.63
C TRP A 44 -3.71 0.82 6.18
N LYS A 45 -4.65 0.92 5.25
CA LYS A 45 -5.33 -0.22 4.62
C LYS A 45 -5.29 -0.12 3.11
N LEU A 46 -5.35 -1.28 2.45
CA LEU A 46 -5.49 -1.34 1.00
C LEU A 46 -6.90 -0.90 0.58
N THR A 47 -6.98 -0.16 -0.52
CA THR A 47 -8.24 0.03 -1.24
C THR A 47 -8.51 -1.17 -2.15
N LYS A 48 -9.68 -1.19 -2.81
CA LYS A 48 -9.97 -2.20 -3.85
C LYS A 48 -8.88 -2.23 -4.93
N SER A 49 -8.48 -1.07 -5.44
CA SER A 49 -7.41 -0.95 -6.43
C SER A 49 -6.05 -1.39 -5.89
N GLY A 50 -5.78 -1.17 -4.61
CA GLY A 50 -4.57 -1.69 -3.96
C GLY A 50 -4.51 -3.22 -3.93
N ILE A 51 -5.64 -3.87 -3.62
CA ILE A 51 -5.75 -5.34 -3.62
C ILE A 51 -5.57 -5.89 -5.03
N GLU A 52 -6.23 -5.28 -6.03
CA GLU A 52 -6.10 -5.69 -7.43
C GLU A 52 -4.67 -5.56 -7.94
N GLU A 53 -3.97 -4.47 -7.61
CA GLU A 53 -2.57 -4.31 -8.01
C GLU A 53 -1.64 -5.28 -7.27
N LEU A 54 -1.91 -5.59 -6.00
CA LEU A 54 -1.14 -6.60 -5.27
C LEU A 54 -1.30 -8.00 -5.87
N ASN A 55 -2.52 -8.38 -6.28
CA ASN A 55 -2.79 -9.68 -6.89
C ASN A 55 -2.20 -9.83 -8.29
N LYS A 56 -1.82 -8.75 -8.97
CA LYS A 56 -1.13 -8.84 -10.29
C LYS A 56 0.34 -9.20 -10.16
N VAL A 57 0.91 -9.05 -8.97
CA VAL A 57 2.34 -9.30 -8.67
C VAL A 57 2.55 -10.50 -7.75
N GLU A 58 1.47 -11.18 -7.34
CA GLU A 58 1.50 -12.53 -6.74
C GLU A 58 1.14 -13.57 -7.78
#